data_AF-F4NSE4-F1
#
_entry.id   AF-F4NSE4-F1
#
_cell.length_a   1.000
_cell.length_b   1.000
_cell.length_c   1.000
_cell.angle_alpha   90.00
_cell.angle_beta   90.00
_cell.angle_gamma   90.00
#
_symmetry.space_group_name_H-M   'P 1'
#
loop_
_entity.id
_entity.type
_entity.pdbx_description
1 polymer ?
#
loop_
_entity_poly.entity_id
_entity_poly.type
_entity_poly.pdbx_seq_one_letter_code
_entity_poly.pdbx_strand_id
1 'polypeptide(L)'
;MSEQIVIKTAGFDARFPNTNQTRNCWQNYVDFHKCVQAKGEDFQPCQEFKAIYRSLCPTNWTDQWDEQREENVFPPLNTRSSPNHH
;
A
#
# COMPACT_ATOMS: atom_id res chain seq x y z
N MET A 1 18.69 5.31 -29.30
CA MET A 1 17.43 4.56 -29.23
C MET A 1 16.46 5.41 -28.43
N SER A 2 15.31 5.77 -28.99
CA SER A 2 14.29 6.52 -28.27
C SER A 2 13.70 5.62 -27.17
N GLU A 3 13.90 6.00 -25.90
CA GLU A 3 13.20 5.37 -24.78
C GLU A 3 11.71 5.66 -24.93
N GLN A 4 10.90 4.61 -25.08
CA GLN A 4 9.45 4.72 -25.06
C GLN A 4 9.00 4.88 -23.62
N ILE A 5 8.41 6.02 -23.28
CA ILE A 5 7.80 6.25 -21.98
C ILE A 5 6.51 5.42 -21.92
N VAL A 6 6.53 4.31 -21.17
CA VAL A 6 5.32 3.50 -20.95
C VAL A 6 4.55 4.07 -19.76
N ILE A 7 3.44 4.74 -20.05
CA ILE A 7 2.53 5.25 -19.01
C ILE A 7 1.72 4.06 -18.47
N LYS A 8 1.89 3.74 -17.19
CA LYS A 8 1.13 2.70 -16.47
C LYS A 8 0.41 3.31 -15.27
N THR A 9 -0.72 2.72 -14.89
CA THR A 9 -1.52 3.08 -13.72
C THR A 9 -2.10 1.82 -13.08
N ALA A 10 -2.75 1.95 -11.92
CA ALA A 10 -3.45 0.86 -11.26
C ALA A 10 -4.52 0.24 -12.19
N GLY A 11 -4.51 -1.09 -12.32
CA GLY A 11 -5.52 -1.84 -13.06
C GLY A 11 -6.84 -1.97 -12.30
N PHE A 12 -7.83 -2.59 -12.95
CA PHE A 12 -9.09 -2.95 -12.30
C PHE A 12 -8.86 -4.07 -11.27
N ASP A 13 -9.31 -3.86 -10.04
CA ASP A 13 -9.31 -4.87 -8.97
C ASP A 13 -10.73 -5.35 -8.68
N ALA A 14 -10.99 -6.63 -8.96
CA ALA A 14 -12.31 -7.23 -8.76
C ALA A 14 -12.76 -7.28 -7.29
N ARG A 15 -11.84 -7.10 -6.33
CA ARG A 15 -12.17 -6.95 -4.90
C ARG A 15 -12.85 -5.60 -4.59
N PHE A 16 -12.65 -4.60 -5.44
CA PHE A 16 -13.17 -3.25 -5.30
C PHE A 16 -13.91 -2.81 -6.58
N PRO A 17 -15.03 -3.48 -6.95
CA PRO A 17 -15.69 -3.24 -8.24
C PRO A 17 -16.51 -1.94 -8.31
N ASN A 18 -16.80 -1.35 -7.15
CA ASN A 18 -17.66 -0.16 -7.05
C ASN A 18 -16.86 1.13 -7.33
N THR A 19 -17.56 2.21 -7.66
CA THR A 19 -16.95 3.53 -7.91
C THR A 19 -16.16 4.08 -6.71
N ASN A 20 -16.57 3.75 -5.49
CA ASN A 20 -15.84 4.15 -4.28
C ASN A 20 -14.57 3.30 -4.11
N GLN A 21 -13.41 3.91 -4.37
CA GLN A 21 -12.09 3.27 -4.32
C GLN A 21 -11.30 3.57 -3.04
N THR A 22 -11.89 4.22 -2.03
CA THR A 22 -11.22 4.53 -0.76
C THR A 22 -10.64 3.28 -0.09
N ARG A 23 -11.39 2.16 -0.10
CA ARG A 23 -10.92 0.89 0.46
C ARG A 23 -9.78 0.26 -0.34
N ASN A 24 -9.77 0.44 -1.66
CA ASN A 24 -8.70 -0.04 -2.53
C ASN A 24 -7.38 0.66 -2.22
N CYS A 25 -7.41 2.00 -2.17
CA CYS A 25 -6.27 2.81 -1.74
C CYS A 25 -5.75 2.37 -0.36
N TRP A 26 -6.63 2.36 0.65
CA TRP A 26 -6.26 2.03 2.02
C TRP A 26 -5.66 0.62 2.15
N GLN A 27 -6.28 -0.38 1.51
CA GLN A 27 -5.81 -1.76 1.59
C GLN A 27 -4.42 -1.91 0.98
N ASN A 28 -4.16 -1.32 -0.19
CA ASN A 28 -2.84 -1.40 -0.83
C ASN A 28 -1.75 -0.68 -0.03
N TYR A 29 -2.07 0.44 0.62
CA TYR A 29 -1.14 1.13 1.50
C TYR A 29 -0.72 0.24 2.69
N VAL A 30 -1.71 -0.36 3.37
CA VAL A 30 -1.46 -1.27 4.50
C VAL A 30 -0.70 -2.52 4.04
N ASP A 31 -1.09 -3.11 2.91
CA ASP A 31 -0.48 -4.33 2.37
C ASP A 31 0.98 -4.10 1.96
N PHE A 32 1.30 -2.95 1.35
CA PHE A 32 2.69 -2.59 1.05
C PHE A 32 3.55 -2.63 2.30
N HIS A 33 3.13 -1.94 3.36
CA HIS A 33 3.94 -1.84 4.56
C HIS A 33 4.00 -3.15 5.37
N LYS A 34 2.92 -3.94 5.40
CA LYS A 34 2.95 -5.31 5.95
C LYS A 34 3.90 -6.21 5.17
N CYS A 35 3.89 -6.11 3.84
CA CYS A 35 4.76 -6.86 2.95
C CYS A 35 6.24 -6.52 3.21
N VAL A 36 6.56 -5.22 3.30
CA VAL A 36 7.92 -4.74 3.62
C VAL A 36 8.37 -5.22 5.00
N GLN A 37 7.51 -5.17 6.02
CA GLN A 37 7.85 -5.68 7.36
C GLN A 37 8.11 -7.19 7.37
N ALA A 38 7.37 -7.97 6.57
CA ALA A 38 7.47 -9.43 6.56
C ALA A 38 8.56 -9.98 5.63
N LYS A 39 8.85 -9.30 4.51
CA LYS A 39 9.71 -9.81 3.43
C LYS A 39 10.88 -8.90 3.08
N GLY A 40 10.91 -7.66 3.56
CA GLY A 40 11.87 -6.62 3.19
C GLY A 40 11.44 -5.81 1.96
N GLU A 41 12.11 -4.68 1.74
CA GLU A 41 11.78 -3.72 0.66
C GLU A 41 12.12 -4.25 -0.75
N ASP A 42 13.09 -5.15 -0.86
CA ASP A 42 13.55 -5.71 -2.14
C ASP A 42 12.60 -6.77 -2.72
N PHE A 43 11.58 -7.19 -1.96
CA PHE A 43 10.62 -8.17 -2.43
C PHE A 43 9.73 -7.56 -3.52
N GLN A 44 10.00 -7.94 -4.77
CA GLN A 44 9.34 -7.42 -5.97
C GLN A 44 7.80 -7.33 -5.87
N PRO A 45 7.08 -8.33 -5.31
CA PRO A 45 5.63 -8.23 -5.15
C PRO A 45 5.16 -7.08 -4.25
N CYS A 46 5.95 -6.61 -3.28
CA CYS A 46 5.58 -5.44 -2.49
C CYS A 46 5.54 -4.17 -3.36
N GLN A 47 6.37 -4.08 -4.41
CA GLN A 47 6.44 -2.91 -5.28
C GLN A 47 5.16 -2.70 -6.09
N GLU A 48 4.41 -3.78 -6.37
CA GLU A 48 3.09 -3.68 -7.02
C GLU A 48 2.10 -2.91 -6.14
N PHE A 49 2.03 -3.25 -4.84
CA PHE A 49 1.20 -2.49 -3.89
C PHE A 49 1.63 -1.02 -3.81
N LYS A 50 2.95 -0.77 -3.88
CA LYS A 50 3.52 0.59 -3.92
C LYS A 50 3.05 1.38 -5.13
N ALA A 51 3.08 0.78 -6.31
CA ALA A 51 2.60 1.41 -7.53
C ALA A 51 1.08 1.70 -7.46
N ILE A 52 0.30 0.76 -6.94
CA ILE A 52 -1.16 0.89 -6.85
C ILE A 52 -1.57 1.98 -5.86
N TYR A 53 -1.09 1.97 -4.61
CA TYR A 53 -1.52 2.97 -3.63
C TYR A 53 -1.04 4.38 -4.04
N ARG A 54 0.13 4.54 -4.66
CA ARG A 54 0.58 5.85 -5.17
C ARG A 54 -0.25 6.35 -6.36
N SER A 55 -0.89 5.46 -7.10
CA SER A 55 -1.77 5.82 -8.21
C SER A 55 -3.19 6.17 -7.74
N LEU A 56 -3.67 5.55 -6.66
CA LEU A 56 -5.05 5.67 -6.18
C LEU A 56 -5.23 6.64 -5.01
N CYS A 57 -4.26 6.71 -4.11
CA CYS A 57 -4.40 7.46 -2.87
C CYS A 57 -4.10 8.95 -3.08
N PRO A 58 -4.92 9.84 -2.48
CA PRO A 58 -4.52 11.23 -2.28
C PRO A 58 -3.23 11.31 -1.46
N THR A 59 -2.27 12.16 -1.88
CA THR A 59 -0.98 12.32 -1.19
C THR A 59 -1.16 12.74 0.26
N ASN A 60 -2.12 13.63 0.55
CA ASN A 60 -2.38 14.09 1.92
C ASN A 60 -2.81 12.95 2.86
N TRP A 61 -3.41 11.87 2.35
CA TRP A 61 -3.76 10.71 3.16
C TRP A 61 -2.53 9.87 3.47
N THR A 62 -1.70 9.59 2.46
CA THR A 62 -0.49 8.81 2.66
C THR A 62 0.48 9.52 3.59
N ASP A 63 0.64 10.84 3.48
CA ASP A 63 1.53 11.62 4.34
C ASP A 63 1.08 11.53 5.82
N GLN A 64 -0.22 11.69 6.10
CA GLN A 64 -0.76 11.55 7.45
C GLN A 64 -0.57 10.13 8.02
N TRP A 65 -0.73 9.10 7.19
CA TRP A 65 -0.51 7.72 7.63
C TRP A 65 0.97 7.42 7.85
N ASP A 66 1.86 8.02 7.05
CA ASP A 66 3.30 7.93 7.22
C ASP A 66 3.75 8.60 8.52
N GLU A 67 3.24 9.79 8.86
CA GLU A 67 3.47 10.44 10.16
C GLU A 67 3.01 9.53 11.31
N GLN A 68 1.79 8.96 11.24
CA GLN A 68 1.28 8.03 12.25
C GLN A 68 2.14 6.77 12.38
N ARG A 69 2.75 6.30 11.31
CA ARG A 69 3.66 5.16 11.29
C ARG A 69 5.00 5.49 11.93
N GLU A 70 5.57 6.65 11.62
CA GLU A 70 6.82 7.13 12.22
C GLU A 70 6.67 7.36 13.73
N GLU A 71 5.50 7.85 14.17
CA GLU A 71 5.13 7.99 15.58
C GLU A 71 4.76 6.65 16.26
N ASN A 72 4.74 5.53 15.53
CA ASN A 72 4.30 4.21 16.01
C ASN A 72 2.86 4.16 16.55
N VAL A 73 2.01 5.11 16.16
CA VAL A 73 0.60 5.18 16.57
C VAL A 73 -0.35 4.57 15.53
N PHE A 74 0.14 4.17 14.36
CA PHE A 74 -0.68 3.61 13.27
C PHE A 74 -1.22 2.20 13.59
N PRO A 75 -2.53 2.04 13.91
CA PRO A 75 -3.05 0.77 14.43
C PRO A 75 -2.93 -0.45 13.49
N PRO A 76 -3.07 -0.33 12.15
CA PRO A 76 -2.97 -1.49 11.25
C PRO A 76 -1.59 -2.16 11.17
N LEU A 77 -0.53 -1.45 11.61
CA LEU A 77 0.85 -1.95 11.61
C LEU A 77 1.44 -2.03 13.02
N ASN A 78 0.82 -1.37 14.02
CA ASN A 78 1.15 -1.56 15.42
C ASN A 78 0.58 -2.90 15.91
N THR A 79 1.20 -3.98 15.46
CA THR A 79 1.02 -5.26 16.14
C THR A 79 1.88 -5.21 17.39
N ARG A 80 1.27 -4.97 18.55
CA ARG A 80 1.63 -5.79 19.71
C ARG A 80 1.65 -7.22 19.19
N SER A 81 2.80 -7.88 19.30
CA SER A 81 3.02 -9.27 18.92
C SER A 81 1.84 -10.12 19.42
N SER A 82 0.85 -10.39 18.57
CA SER A 82 -0.24 -11.30 18.91
C SER A 82 0.23 -12.67 18.47
N PRO A 83 0.55 -13.60 19.39
CA PRO A 83 1.21 -14.86 19.05
C PRO A 83 0.30 -15.87 18.34
N ASN A 84 -0.96 -15.53 18.07
CA ASN A 84 -1.96 -16.48 17.61
C ASN A 84 -2.73 -15.92 16.41
N HIS A 85 -2.26 -16.28 15.22
CA HIS A 85 -3.12 -16.38 14.04
C HIS A 85 -2.91 -17.79 13.47
N HIS A 86 -3.73 -18.72 13.96
CA HIS A 86 -4.04 -19.99 13.29
C HIS A 86 -5.21 -19.77 12.35
#